data_AF-A0A137NQH5-F1
#
_entry.id   AF-A0A137NQH5-F1
#
_cell.length_a   1.000
_cell.length_b   1.000
_cell.length_c   1.000
_cell.angle_alpha   90.00
_cell.angle_beta   90.00
_cell.angle_gamma   90.00
#
_symmetry.space_group_name_H-M   'P 1'
#
loop_
_entity.id
_entity.type
_entity.pdbx_description
1 polymer ?
#
loop_
_entity_poly.entity_id
_entity_poly.type
_entity_poly.pdbx_seq_one_letter_code
_entity_poly.pdbx_strand_id
1 'polypeptide(L)'
;MSEFKKGLPKLSQSLDGSELRVLIIHARWNKDIIDKLVEGCEIKLRELGVKEENIEYKSVPGSFELPFAAKRLIQKSKQDTSKRAYDAVICIGVLIKGSTMHFEYICESVSQGIMDTGLETEVPVIFGVLTCLTDDQAKIRAGIEVGGDPGHNHGLDWGAAAVEMALLVNILDKQLSLQLAVFPLSRFPQATATHLGNRKLLTIAKTDKNAFGGNAPVIDTEYGIFVENLGEFFKFNLKDGVERERVEKIMEEQKKLEEEDKMDIESDIGEGSYEDASSKHIAATVSTPTSKTTMNKR
;
A
#
# COMPACT_ATOMS: atom_id res chain seq x y z
N MET A 1 -23.63 -4.02 37.33
CA MET A 1 -22.51 -3.35 36.63
C MET A 1 -22.11 -4.27 35.49
N SER A 2 -22.10 -3.80 34.23
CA SER A 2 -21.60 -4.62 33.12
C SER A 2 -20.11 -4.87 33.35
N GLU A 3 -19.72 -6.14 33.38
CA GLU A 3 -18.33 -6.58 33.51
C GLU A 3 -17.48 -5.94 32.39
N PHE A 4 -16.42 -5.22 32.78
CA PHE A 4 -15.50 -4.61 31.83
C PHE A 4 -14.69 -5.72 31.14
N LYS A 5 -14.97 -5.97 29.85
CA LYS A 5 -14.16 -6.87 29.03
C LYS A 5 -13.03 -6.08 28.36
N LYS A 6 -11.79 -6.47 28.68
CA LYS A 6 -10.57 -5.95 28.04
C LYS A 6 -10.43 -6.54 26.63
N GLY A 7 -10.01 -5.73 25.66
CA GLY A 7 -9.83 -6.13 24.25
C GLY A 7 -10.81 -5.46 23.29
N LEU A 8 -10.69 -5.74 21.99
CA LEU A 8 -11.60 -5.20 20.98
C LEU A 8 -12.99 -5.85 21.08
N PRO A 9 -14.09 -5.10 20.93
CA PRO A 9 -15.41 -5.70 20.80
C PRO A 9 -15.47 -6.56 19.54
N LYS A 10 -16.30 -7.61 19.56
CA LYS A 10 -16.49 -8.47 18.39
C LYS A 10 -17.09 -7.62 17.26
N LEU A 11 -16.41 -7.57 16.12
CA LEU A 11 -16.90 -6.86 14.94
C LEU A 11 -18.22 -7.49 14.45
N SER A 12 -19.11 -6.66 13.91
CA SER A 12 -20.36 -7.11 13.31
C SER A 12 -20.16 -7.83 11.97
N GLN A 13 -19.04 -7.58 11.31
CA GLN A 13 -18.64 -8.23 10.06
C GLN A 13 -17.54 -9.27 10.32
N SER A 14 -17.63 -10.39 9.60
CA SER A 14 -16.58 -11.40 9.60
C SER A 14 -15.35 -10.84 8.87
N LEU A 15 -14.20 -10.81 9.53
CA LEU A 15 -12.92 -10.50 8.89
C LEU A 15 -12.44 -11.73 8.11
N ASP A 16 -11.99 -11.52 6.87
CA ASP A 16 -11.38 -12.56 6.03
C ASP A 16 -9.99 -12.10 5.58
N GLY A 17 -8.95 -12.64 6.22
CA GLY A 17 -7.55 -12.34 5.94
C GLY A 17 -6.89 -13.26 4.90
N SER A 18 -7.63 -14.12 4.21
CA SER A 18 -7.06 -15.19 3.36
C SER A 18 -6.18 -14.73 2.20
N GLU A 19 -6.37 -13.48 1.76
CA GLU A 19 -5.59 -12.85 0.68
C GLU A 19 -4.55 -11.85 1.19
N LEU A 20 -4.42 -11.70 2.51
CA LEU A 20 -3.46 -10.78 3.12
C LEU A 20 -2.08 -11.40 3.22
N ARG A 21 -1.06 -10.56 3.11
CA ARG A 21 0.34 -10.84 3.43
C ARG A 21 0.80 -9.96 4.58
N VAL A 22 1.23 -10.57 5.68
CA VAL A 22 1.56 -9.89 6.93
C VAL A 22 3.03 -10.12 7.29
N LEU A 23 3.71 -9.05 7.72
CA LEU A 23 5.07 -9.12 8.24
C LEU A 23 5.06 -8.96 9.76
N ILE A 24 5.67 -9.91 10.47
CA ILE A 24 5.94 -9.79 11.90
C ILE A 24 7.43 -9.48 12.08
N ILE A 25 7.73 -8.33 12.70
CA ILE A 25 9.09 -7.95 13.08
C ILE A 25 9.17 -7.95 14.59
N HIS A 26 10.09 -8.70 15.17
CA HIS A 26 10.21 -8.78 16.62
C HIS A 26 11.63 -8.51 17.12
N ALA A 27 11.73 -7.83 18.27
CA ALA A 27 12.99 -7.71 18.99
C ALA A 27 13.44 -9.06 19.56
N ARG A 28 14.71 -9.18 19.97
CA ARG A 28 15.25 -10.40 20.62
C ARG A 28 15.49 -10.25 22.12
N TRP A 29 15.42 -9.03 22.65
CA TRP A 29 15.39 -8.79 24.09
C TRP A 29 14.08 -9.32 24.70
N ASN A 30 14.16 -9.90 25.90
CA ASN A 30 13.02 -10.51 26.61
C ASN A 30 12.37 -11.66 25.83
N LYS A 31 13.20 -12.54 25.26
CA LYS A 31 12.82 -13.56 24.27
C LYS A 31 11.62 -14.40 24.68
N ASP A 32 11.56 -14.91 25.91
CA ASP A 32 10.47 -15.78 26.36
C ASP A 32 9.10 -15.09 26.29
N ILE A 33 9.06 -13.78 26.56
CA ILE A 33 7.85 -12.95 26.47
C ILE A 33 7.55 -12.64 25.01
N ILE A 34 8.57 -12.29 24.22
CA ILE A 34 8.43 -12.05 22.78
C ILE A 34 7.85 -13.27 22.06
N ASP A 35 8.39 -14.47 22.32
CA ASP A 35 7.95 -15.70 21.67
C ASP A 35 6.46 -15.94 21.91
N LYS A 36 5.98 -15.70 23.13
CA LYS A 36 4.55 -15.82 23.48
C LYS A 36 3.69 -14.79 22.76
N LEU A 37 4.17 -13.55 22.61
CA LEU A 37 3.47 -12.51 21.86
C LEU A 37 3.41 -12.81 20.36
N VAL A 38 4.52 -13.28 19.78
CA VAL A 38 4.58 -13.70 18.37
C VAL A 38 3.64 -14.87 18.11
N GLU A 39 3.65 -15.89 18.98
CA GLU A 39 2.72 -17.03 18.94
C GLU A 39 1.26 -16.55 18.99
N GLY A 40 0.94 -15.59 19.87
CA GLY A 40 -0.39 -14.99 19.96
C GLY A 40 -0.81 -14.30 18.65
N CYS A 41 0.10 -13.55 18.02
CA CYS A 41 -0.16 -12.94 16.71
C CYS A 41 -0.43 -14.00 15.64
N GLU A 42 0.43 -15.01 15.53
CA GLU A 42 0.28 -16.09 14.55
C GLU A 42 -1.06 -16.81 14.71
N ILE A 43 -1.42 -17.21 15.93
CA ILE A 43 -2.70 -17.87 16.23
C ILE A 43 -3.86 -17.03 15.71
N LYS A 44 -3.88 -15.72 16.02
CA LYS A 44 -4.99 -14.88 15.59
C LYS A 44 -5.01 -14.64 14.08
N LEU A 45 -3.85 -14.42 13.45
CA LEU A 45 -3.77 -14.24 12.00
C LEU A 45 -4.34 -15.45 11.27
N ARG A 46 -3.98 -16.66 11.71
CA ARG A 46 -4.47 -17.92 11.15
C ARG A 46 -5.96 -18.16 11.43
N GLU A 47 -6.44 -17.82 12.62
CA GLU A 47 -7.87 -17.87 12.97
C GLU A 47 -8.71 -16.97 12.05
N LEU A 48 -8.15 -15.83 11.64
CA LEU A 48 -8.77 -14.90 10.69
C LEU A 48 -8.48 -15.23 9.22
N GLY A 49 -7.89 -16.40 8.93
CA GLY A 49 -7.74 -16.93 7.58
C GLY A 49 -6.43 -16.60 6.86
N VAL A 50 -5.52 -15.81 7.45
CA VAL A 50 -4.22 -15.52 6.84
C VAL A 50 -3.43 -16.83 6.66
N LYS A 51 -2.99 -17.07 5.42
CA LYS A 51 -2.26 -18.29 5.06
C LYS A 51 -0.85 -18.26 5.65
N GLU A 52 -0.35 -19.41 6.10
CA GLU A 52 0.97 -19.53 6.75
C GLU A 52 2.10 -19.00 5.84
N GLU A 53 2.07 -19.33 4.56
CA GLU A 53 3.05 -18.88 3.57
C GLU A 53 3.05 -17.35 3.34
N ASN A 54 1.99 -16.67 3.77
CA ASN A 54 1.83 -15.22 3.68
C ASN A 54 2.23 -14.50 4.98
N ILE A 55 2.61 -15.22 6.03
CA ILE A 55 3.14 -14.64 7.27
C ILE A 55 4.67 -14.71 7.22
N GLU A 56 5.32 -13.56 7.13
CA GLU A 56 6.78 -13.49 7.16
C GLU A 56 7.30 -13.01 8.51
N TYR A 57 8.35 -13.64 9.01
CA TYR A 57 9.00 -13.28 10.27
C TYR A 57 10.38 -12.68 10.04
N LYS A 58 10.70 -11.61 10.77
CA LYS A 58 12.04 -11.03 10.86
C LYS A 58 12.37 -10.65 12.30
N SER A 59 13.62 -10.85 12.70
CA SER A 59 14.08 -10.43 14.02
C SER A 59 15.08 -9.29 13.95
N VAL A 60 15.02 -8.40 14.94
CA VAL A 60 15.98 -7.31 15.15
C VAL A 60 16.60 -7.42 16.55
N PRO A 61 17.77 -6.78 16.81
CA PRO A 61 18.41 -6.87 18.12
C PRO A 61 17.51 -6.38 19.26
N GLY A 62 17.05 -5.12 19.22
CA GLY A 62 16.20 -4.52 20.23
C GLY A 62 15.01 -3.77 19.62
N SER A 63 14.16 -3.22 20.50
CA SER A 63 12.97 -2.49 20.06
C SER A 63 13.30 -1.20 19.28
N PHE A 64 14.47 -0.61 19.53
CA PHE A 64 14.92 0.61 18.86
C PHE A 64 15.08 0.44 17.34
N GLU A 65 15.39 -0.78 16.88
CA GLU A 65 15.53 -1.09 15.46
C GLU A 65 14.20 -1.39 14.74
N LEU A 66 13.09 -1.58 15.48
CA LEU A 66 11.80 -1.96 14.89
C LEU A 66 11.30 -0.99 13.81
N PRO A 67 11.26 0.35 14.05
CA PRO A 67 10.80 1.30 13.03
C PRO A 67 11.63 1.24 11.75
N PHE A 68 12.96 1.21 11.90
CA PHE A 68 13.88 1.19 10.77
C PHE A 68 13.70 -0.08 9.93
N ALA A 69 13.64 -1.25 10.59
CA ALA A 69 13.44 -2.52 9.92
C ALA A 69 12.08 -2.57 9.21
N ALA A 70 11.01 -2.11 9.86
CA ALA A 70 9.67 -2.03 9.27
C ALA A 70 9.67 -1.21 7.99
N LYS A 71 10.14 0.04 8.05
CA LYS A 71 10.21 0.94 6.90
C LYS A 71 10.99 0.30 5.74
N ARG A 72 12.15 -0.28 6.04
CA ARG A 72 13.02 -0.87 5.01
C ARG A 72 12.40 -2.10 4.35
N LEU A 73 11.75 -2.96 5.13
CA LEU A 73 11.13 -4.20 4.63
C LEU A 73 9.84 -3.92 3.85
N ILE A 74 9.04 -2.94 4.26
CA ILE A 74 7.86 -2.47 3.51
C ILE A 74 8.29 -1.91 2.16
N GLN A 75 9.26 -0.99 2.13
CA GLN A 75 9.74 -0.42 0.87
C GLN A 75 10.32 -1.48 -0.07
N LYS A 76 11.07 -2.44 0.49
CA LYS A 76 11.62 -3.55 -0.29
C LYS A 76 10.50 -4.43 -0.87
N SER A 77 9.45 -4.72 -0.09
CA SER A 77 8.36 -5.57 -0.58
C SER A 77 7.54 -4.89 -1.68
N LYS A 78 7.38 -3.56 -1.65
CA LYS A 78 6.76 -2.80 -2.75
C LYS A 78 7.55 -2.86 -4.06
N GLN A 79 8.86 -3.10 -4.00
CA GLN A 79 9.75 -3.17 -5.18
C GLN A 79 9.94 -4.60 -5.70
N ASP A 80 9.63 -5.60 -4.88
CA ASP A 80 9.80 -7.01 -5.22
C ASP A 80 8.63 -7.49 -6.07
N THR A 81 8.85 -7.70 -7.37
CA THR A 81 7.80 -8.18 -8.28
C THR A 81 7.51 -9.67 -8.14
N SER A 82 8.31 -10.42 -7.37
CA SER A 82 8.12 -11.86 -7.18
C SER A 82 7.10 -12.20 -6.10
N LYS A 83 6.76 -11.24 -5.23
CA LYS A 83 5.81 -11.40 -4.13
C LYS A 83 4.91 -10.18 -4.03
N ARG A 84 3.67 -10.40 -3.55
CA ARG A 84 2.78 -9.29 -3.18
C ARG A 84 3.44 -8.44 -2.09
N ALA A 85 3.25 -7.13 -2.12
CA ALA A 85 3.64 -6.25 -1.02
C ALA A 85 2.96 -6.66 0.30
N TYR A 86 3.47 -6.18 1.43
CA TYR A 86 2.81 -6.44 2.72
C TYR A 86 1.56 -5.58 2.86
N ASP A 87 0.48 -6.18 3.30
CA ASP A 87 -0.79 -5.50 3.58
C ASP A 87 -0.83 -4.93 5.01
N ALA A 88 -0.07 -5.53 5.94
CA ALA A 88 0.14 -5.02 7.28
C ALA A 88 1.49 -5.48 7.85
N VAL A 89 2.01 -4.72 8.81
CA VAL A 89 3.20 -5.06 9.59
C VAL A 89 2.89 -5.02 11.08
N ILE A 90 3.41 -5.96 11.85
CA ILE A 90 3.31 -5.98 13.32
C ILE A 90 4.71 -5.84 13.89
N CYS A 91 4.96 -4.75 14.63
CA CYS A 91 6.23 -4.53 15.32
C CYS A 91 6.12 -4.96 16.77
N ILE A 92 6.81 -6.03 17.15
CA ILE A 92 6.74 -6.64 18.47
C ILE A 92 8.01 -6.35 19.27
N GLY A 93 7.83 -5.76 20.46
CA GLY A 93 8.93 -5.43 21.35
C GLY A 93 8.50 -5.50 22.81
N VAL A 94 9.46 -5.66 23.71
CA VAL A 94 9.23 -5.62 25.15
C VAL A 94 10.30 -4.75 25.78
N LEU A 95 9.88 -3.66 26.39
CA LEU A 95 10.71 -2.72 27.14
C LEU A 95 10.28 -2.79 28.60
N ILE A 96 11.25 -3.03 29.49
CA ILE A 96 11.03 -3.11 30.93
C ILE A 96 11.90 -2.04 31.59
N LYS A 97 11.31 -1.27 32.52
CA LYS A 97 11.99 -0.16 33.20
C LYS A 97 13.21 -0.66 33.99
N GLY A 98 14.37 -0.13 33.63
CA GLY A 98 15.62 -0.29 34.39
C GLY A 98 15.91 0.89 35.33
N SER A 99 17.17 1.04 35.74
CA SER A 99 17.61 2.08 36.67
C SER A 99 17.83 3.47 36.06
N THR A 100 17.85 3.59 34.73
CA THR A 100 18.17 4.83 34.02
C THR A 100 17.02 5.29 33.12
N MET A 101 17.17 6.48 32.53
CA MET A 101 16.24 7.06 31.54
C MET A 101 16.23 6.34 30.19
N HIS A 102 17.05 5.30 30.02
CA HIS A 102 17.14 4.54 28.77
C HIS A 102 15.79 3.97 28.34
N PHE A 103 14.98 3.53 29.30
CA PHE A 103 13.63 3.03 29.06
C PHE A 103 12.73 4.10 28.41
N GLU A 104 12.66 5.29 29.01
CA GLU A 104 11.79 6.38 28.54
C GLU A 104 12.15 6.81 27.12
N TYR A 105 13.44 7.07 26.87
CA TYR A 105 13.88 7.54 25.55
C TYR A 105 13.66 6.50 24.45
N ILE A 106 13.84 5.21 24.74
CA ILE A 106 13.54 4.16 23.76
C ILE A 106 12.03 4.02 23.56
N CYS A 107 11.23 4.00 24.63
CA CYS A 107 9.78 3.89 24.54
C CYS A 107 9.20 5.02 23.67
N GLU A 108 9.61 6.26 23.91
CA GLU A 108 9.18 7.43 23.14
C GLU A 108 9.60 7.32 21.67
N SER A 109 10.89 7.12 21.41
CA SER A 109 11.44 7.08 20.05
C SER A 109 10.87 5.93 19.21
N VAL A 110 10.67 4.75 19.81
CA VAL A 110 10.11 3.58 19.12
C VAL A 110 8.63 3.79 18.82
N SER A 111 7.87 4.34 19.76
CA SER A 111 6.44 4.60 19.57
C SER A 111 6.22 5.60 18.43
N GLN A 112 6.95 6.72 18.46
CA GLN A 112 6.90 7.71 17.40
C GLN A 112 7.37 7.13 16.07
N GLY A 113 8.50 6.43 16.05
CA GLY A 113 9.04 5.85 14.81
C GLY A 113 8.12 4.81 14.18
N ILE A 114 7.43 3.99 14.96
CA ILE A 114 6.43 3.02 14.44
C ILE A 114 5.26 3.77 13.81
N MET A 115 4.74 4.81 14.48
CA MET A 115 3.66 5.64 13.96
C MET A 115 4.06 6.29 12.63
N ASP A 116 5.21 6.97 12.61
CA ASP A 116 5.72 7.65 11.41
C ASP A 116 5.95 6.67 10.27
N THR A 117 6.46 5.46 10.56
CA THR A 117 6.65 4.43 9.54
C THR A 117 5.32 4.05 8.87
N GLY A 118 4.25 3.88 9.63
CA GLY A 118 2.94 3.58 9.06
C GLY A 118 2.40 4.72 8.19
N LEU A 119 2.52 5.95 8.66
CA LEU A 119 2.07 7.14 7.92
C LEU A 119 2.87 7.35 6.62
N GLU A 120 4.19 7.24 6.68
CA GLU A 120 5.08 7.47 5.52
C GLU A 120 5.01 6.35 4.48
N THR A 121 4.78 5.11 4.92
CA THR A 121 4.72 3.97 4.01
C THR A 121 3.32 3.63 3.55
N GLU A 122 2.29 4.25 4.13
CA GLU A 122 0.87 3.98 3.84
C GLU A 122 0.49 2.50 4.03
N VAL A 123 1.26 1.77 4.85
CA VAL A 123 0.95 0.40 5.26
C VAL A 123 0.68 0.42 6.75
N PRO A 124 -0.42 -0.19 7.23
CA PRO A 124 -0.69 -0.29 8.66
C PRO A 124 0.48 -0.96 9.40
N VAL A 125 1.07 -0.25 10.37
CA VAL A 125 2.09 -0.79 11.28
C VAL A 125 1.52 -0.86 12.69
N ILE A 126 1.24 -2.07 13.15
CA ILE A 126 0.64 -2.34 14.44
C ILE A 126 1.68 -2.20 15.55
N PHE A 127 1.33 -1.40 16.56
CA PHE A 127 2.16 -1.14 17.74
C PHE A 127 2.06 -2.29 18.75
N GLY A 128 2.90 -3.31 18.57
CA GLY A 128 3.03 -4.47 19.46
C GLY A 128 4.15 -4.34 20.49
N VAL A 129 4.41 -3.13 21.01
CA VAL A 129 5.50 -2.90 21.96
C VAL A 129 4.95 -2.78 23.38
N LEU A 130 5.33 -3.71 24.26
CA LEU A 130 5.03 -3.61 25.68
C LEU A 130 6.00 -2.65 26.36
N THR A 131 5.46 -1.65 27.06
CA THR A 131 6.22 -0.68 27.87
C THR A 131 5.86 -0.89 29.35
N CYS A 132 6.62 -1.75 30.02
CA CYS A 132 6.29 -2.24 31.36
C CYS A 132 7.26 -1.72 32.43
N LEU A 133 6.77 -1.58 33.66
CA LEU A 133 7.59 -1.22 34.82
C LEU A 133 8.22 -2.44 35.49
N THR A 134 7.65 -3.63 35.29
CA THR A 134 8.14 -4.89 35.88
C THR A 134 8.03 -6.04 34.89
N ASP A 135 8.84 -7.10 35.09
CA ASP A 135 8.77 -8.34 34.33
C ASP A 135 7.39 -9.01 34.41
N ASP A 136 6.77 -9.01 35.59
CA ASP A 136 5.46 -9.61 35.80
C ASP A 136 4.37 -8.92 34.98
N GLN A 137 4.43 -7.59 34.84
CA GLN A 137 3.53 -6.86 33.97
C GLN A 137 3.65 -7.30 32.50
N ALA A 138 4.88 -7.56 32.04
CA ALA A 138 5.14 -7.99 30.67
C ALA A 138 4.67 -9.44 30.46
N LYS A 139 4.93 -10.34 31.42
CA LYS A 139 4.45 -11.73 31.41
C LYS A 139 2.93 -11.82 31.35
N ILE A 140 2.22 -11.11 32.24
CA ILE A 140 0.75 -11.07 32.26
C ILE A 140 0.18 -10.56 30.92
N ARG A 141 0.84 -9.57 30.29
CA ARG A 141 0.44 -9.02 28.98
C ARG A 141 0.79 -9.94 27.79
N ALA A 142 1.62 -10.95 28.00
CA ALA A 142 1.89 -12.02 27.05
C ALA A 142 1.08 -13.28 27.34
N GLY A 143 0.14 -13.24 28.30
CA GLY A 143 -0.66 -14.40 28.71
C GLY A 143 0.15 -15.47 29.46
N ILE A 144 1.24 -15.07 30.11
CA ILE A 144 2.02 -15.94 31.01
C ILE A 144 1.50 -15.69 32.43
N GLU A 145 1.04 -16.76 33.08
CA GLU A 145 0.47 -16.68 34.43
C GLU A 145 1.52 -16.25 35.46
N VAL A 146 1.17 -15.26 36.30
CA VAL A 146 2.01 -14.82 37.42
C VAL A 146 1.12 -14.60 38.63
N GLY A 147 1.44 -15.26 39.75
CA GLY A 147 0.72 -15.06 41.01
C GLY A 147 -0.78 -15.42 40.95
N GLY A 148 -1.17 -16.33 40.07
CA GLY A 148 -2.56 -16.73 39.85
C GLY A 148 -3.36 -15.82 38.90
N ASP A 149 -2.75 -14.76 38.35
CA ASP A 149 -3.35 -13.98 37.25
C ASP A 149 -2.97 -14.66 35.92
N PRO A 150 -3.93 -15.26 35.18
CA PRO A 150 -3.65 -15.91 33.90
C PRO A 150 -3.23 -14.92 32.80
N GLY A 151 -3.49 -13.62 33.02
CA GLY A 151 -3.19 -12.57 32.06
C GLY A 151 -4.01 -12.66 30.78
N HIS A 152 -3.59 -11.88 29.79
CA HIS A 152 -4.18 -11.86 28.45
C HIS A 152 -3.05 -11.61 27.45
N ASN A 153 -2.92 -12.51 26.47
CA ASN A 153 -1.89 -12.37 25.45
C ASN A 153 -2.30 -11.31 24.42
N HIS A 154 -1.71 -10.13 24.54
CA HIS A 154 -1.97 -9.01 23.64
C HIS A 154 -1.52 -9.27 22.19
N GLY A 155 -0.67 -10.26 21.94
CA GLY A 155 -0.36 -10.72 20.58
C GLY A 155 -1.63 -11.10 19.80
N LEU A 156 -2.62 -11.68 20.47
CA LEU A 156 -3.93 -11.98 19.86
C LEU A 156 -4.63 -10.70 19.38
N ASP A 157 -4.60 -9.64 20.17
CA ASP A 157 -5.23 -8.37 19.80
C ASP A 157 -4.50 -7.71 18.61
N TRP A 158 -3.17 -7.80 18.59
CA TRP A 158 -2.35 -7.22 17.53
C TRP A 158 -2.52 -7.94 16.19
N GLY A 159 -2.63 -9.26 16.20
CA GLY A 159 -2.97 -10.04 15.01
C GLY A 159 -4.34 -9.67 14.46
N ALA A 160 -5.35 -9.49 15.33
CA ALA A 160 -6.68 -9.05 14.91
C ALA A 160 -6.66 -7.65 14.29
N ALA A 161 -6.00 -6.70 14.97
CA ALA A 161 -5.87 -5.33 14.49
C ALA A 161 -5.14 -5.24 13.14
N ALA A 162 -4.13 -6.09 12.91
CA ALA A 162 -3.41 -6.15 11.63
C ALA A 162 -4.35 -6.51 10.47
N VAL A 163 -5.18 -7.55 10.64
CA VAL A 163 -6.13 -7.99 9.62
C VAL A 163 -7.20 -6.94 9.38
N GLU A 164 -7.78 -6.38 10.45
CA GLU A 164 -8.82 -5.35 10.34
C GLU A 164 -8.31 -4.11 9.59
N MET A 165 -7.13 -3.60 9.96
CA MET A 165 -6.54 -2.42 9.32
C MET A 165 -6.15 -2.68 7.87
N ALA A 166 -5.59 -3.86 7.56
CA ALA A 166 -5.26 -4.24 6.19
C ALA A 166 -6.51 -4.30 5.30
N LEU A 167 -7.61 -4.87 5.81
CA LEU A 167 -8.87 -4.94 5.08
C LEU A 167 -9.50 -3.56 4.87
N LEU A 168 -9.42 -2.68 5.87
CA LEU A 168 -9.87 -1.30 5.75
C LEU A 168 -9.14 -0.58 4.60
N VAL A 169 -7.81 -0.65 4.57
CA VAL A 169 -7.00 -0.04 3.49
C VAL A 169 -7.37 -0.63 2.13
N ASN A 170 -7.50 -1.95 2.03
CA ASN A 170 -7.91 -2.61 0.79
C ASN A 170 -9.30 -2.17 0.30
N ILE A 171 -10.25 -1.90 1.20
CA ILE A 171 -11.58 -1.37 0.84
C ILE A 171 -11.46 0.06 0.30
N LEU A 172 -10.68 0.92 0.97
CA LEU A 172 -10.49 2.31 0.57
C LEU A 172 -9.80 2.40 -0.79
N ASP A 173 -8.77 1.60 -1.04
CA ASP A 173 -8.05 1.54 -2.32
C ASP A 173 -8.96 1.08 -3.46
N LYS A 174 -9.82 0.08 -3.21
CA LYS A 174 -10.81 -0.38 -4.20
C LYS A 174 -11.82 0.72 -4.54
N GLN A 175 -12.34 1.43 -3.54
CA GLN A 175 -13.29 2.53 -3.77
C GLN A 175 -12.66 3.66 -4.60
N LEU A 176 -11.41 4.02 -4.32
CA LEU A 176 -10.67 5.00 -5.11
C LEU A 176 -10.49 4.56 -6.56
N SER A 177 -10.17 3.28 -6.78
CA SER A 177 -10.02 2.71 -8.13
C SER A 177 -11.31 2.74 -8.94
N LEU A 178 -12.46 2.45 -8.31
CA LEU A 178 -13.78 2.52 -8.94
C LEU A 178 -14.18 3.96 -9.27
N GLN A 179 -13.91 4.91 -8.37
CA GLN A 179 -14.21 6.30 -8.61
C GLN A 179 -13.45 6.85 -9.82
N LEU A 180 -12.16 6.51 -9.96
CA LEU A 180 -11.35 6.88 -11.12
C LEU A 180 -11.83 6.22 -12.42
N ALA A 181 -12.28 4.97 -12.38
CA ALA A 181 -12.81 4.26 -13.54
C ALA A 181 -14.15 4.82 -14.06
N VAL A 182 -14.95 5.46 -13.20
CA VAL A 182 -16.28 6.03 -13.54
C VAL A 182 -16.18 7.49 -14.03
N PHE A 183 -15.01 8.13 -13.94
CA PHE A 183 -14.84 9.46 -14.55
C PHE A 183 -14.73 9.34 -16.07
N PRO A 184 -15.68 9.92 -16.85
CA PRO A 184 -15.62 9.84 -18.30
C PRO A 184 -14.40 10.62 -18.81
N LEU A 185 -13.54 9.94 -19.58
CA LEU A 185 -12.38 10.52 -20.28
C LEU A 185 -12.76 11.74 -21.15
N SER A 186 -14.02 11.87 -21.54
CA SER A 186 -14.55 13.02 -22.29
C SER A 186 -14.50 14.36 -21.55
N ARG A 187 -14.23 14.38 -20.23
CA ARG A 187 -13.99 15.61 -19.47
C ARG A 187 -12.54 16.11 -19.48
N PHE A 188 -11.60 15.34 -20.03
CA PHE A 188 -10.19 15.71 -20.13
C PHE A 188 -9.69 15.54 -21.58
N PRO A 189 -9.96 16.51 -22.48
CA PRO A 189 -9.51 16.44 -23.88
C PRO A 189 -7.98 16.46 -24.07
N GLN A 190 -7.19 16.49 -22.99
CA GLN A 190 -5.71 16.47 -23.02
C GLN A 190 -5.10 15.25 -22.33
N ALA A 191 -5.89 14.23 -21.96
CA ALA A 191 -5.35 12.98 -21.43
C ALA A 191 -4.70 12.17 -22.58
N THR A 192 -3.37 12.12 -22.62
CA THR A 192 -2.63 11.31 -23.59
C THR A 192 -2.27 9.97 -22.96
N ALA A 193 -2.82 8.87 -23.47
CA ALA A 193 -2.37 7.52 -23.12
C ALA A 193 -1.04 7.25 -23.84
N THR A 194 0.04 7.01 -23.10
CA THR A 194 1.34 6.69 -23.70
C THR A 194 1.56 5.17 -23.63
N HIS A 195 1.80 4.54 -24.78
CA HIS A 195 2.11 3.12 -24.86
C HIS A 195 3.58 2.88 -24.45
N LEU A 196 3.82 2.19 -23.33
CA LEU A 196 5.12 1.59 -23.01
C LEU A 196 5.01 0.07 -23.13
N GLY A 197 5.16 -0.43 -24.36
CA GLY A 197 5.02 -1.87 -24.65
C GLY A 197 3.66 -2.41 -24.23
N ASN A 198 3.65 -3.48 -23.40
CA ASN A 198 2.43 -4.12 -22.89
C ASN A 198 1.78 -3.40 -21.68
N ARG A 199 2.24 -2.20 -21.30
CA ARG A 199 1.67 -1.42 -20.18
C ARG A 199 1.06 -0.12 -20.70
N LYS A 200 -0.15 0.21 -20.23
CA LYS A 200 -0.78 1.54 -20.42
C LYS A 200 -0.53 2.39 -19.18
N LEU A 201 0.18 3.51 -19.35
CA LEU A 201 0.30 4.54 -18.33
C LEU A 201 -0.75 5.62 -18.63
N LEU A 202 -1.69 5.82 -17.72
CA LEU A 202 -2.63 6.93 -17.80
C LEU A 202 -2.02 8.12 -17.07
N THR A 203 -1.63 9.16 -17.80
CA THR A 203 -1.11 10.41 -17.23
C THR A 203 -2.21 11.46 -17.27
N ILE A 204 -2.69 11.90 -16.10
CA ILE A 204 -3.66 12.98 -15.99
C ILE A 204 -2.88 14.27 -15.73
N ALA A 205 -2.67 15.08 -16.78
CA ALA A 205 -2.06 16.40 -16.62
C ALA A 205 -3.10 17.38 -16.06
N LYS A 206 -2.82 17.98 -14.90
CA LYS A 206 -3.60 19.09 -14.38
C LYS A 206 -3.07 20.38 -15.02
N THR A 207 -3.86 21.03 -15.87
CA THR A 207 -3.52 22.38 -16.33
C THR A 207 -4.02 23.38 -15.29
N ASP A 208 -3.09 23.94 -14.50
CA ASP A 208 -3.42 25.02 -13.59
C ASP A 208 -3.52 26.33 -14.39
N LYS A 209 -4.72 26.91 -14.49
CA LYS A 209 -4.96 28.14 -15.27
C LYS A 209 -4.52 29.42 -14.55
N ASN A 210 -3.97 29.33 -13.34
CA ASN A 210 -3.64 30.51 -12.51
C ASN A 210 -2.15 30.63 -12.10
N ALA A 211 -1.24 29.87 -12.71
CA ALA A 211 0.19 30.13 -12.53
C ALA A 211 0.63 31.32 -13.40
N PHE A 212 1.26 32.30 -12.77
CA PHE A 212 1.68 33.58 -13.33
C PHE A 212 2.41 33.47 -14.69
N GLY A 213 2.19 34.48 -15.54
CA GLY A 213 2.52 34.49 -16.96
C GLY A 213 3.95 34.04 -17.33
N GLY A 214 4.00 33.15 -18.31
CA GLY A 214 5.22 32.66 -18.96
C GLY A 214 4.96 31.33 -19.65
N ASN A 215 5.11 31.27 -20.98
CA ASN A 215 4.90 30.09 -21.80
C ASN A 215 5.88 28.96 -21.45
N ALA A 216 5.52 28.08 -20.52
CA ALA A 216 6.02 26.70 -20.44
C ALA A 216 5.07 25.85 -19.56
N PRO A 217 4.56 24.70 -20.04
CA PRO A 217 3.86 23.77 -19.17
C PRO A 217 4.85 23.14 -18.19
N VAL A 218 4.68 23.41 -16.90
CA VAL A 218 5.33 22.65 -15.83
C VAL A 218 4.51 21.38 -15.64
N ILE A 219 5.13 20.23 -15.94
CA ILE A 219 4.54 18.90 -15.72
C ILE A 219 4.87 18.50 -14.29
N ASP A 220 3.87 18.52 -13.42
CA ASP A 220 3.97 17.91 -12.08
C ASP A 220 3.29 16.54 -12.13
N THR A 221 4.10 15.47 -12.10
CA THR A 221 3.63 14.08 -12.15
C THR A 221 3.34 13.58 -10.74
N GLU A 222 2.08 13.59 -10.30
CA GLU A 222 1.73 13.03 -8.98
C GLU A 222 0.98 11.69 -9.00
N TYR A 223 0.37 11.26 -10.11
CA TYR A 223 -0.29 9.94 -10.16
C TYR A 223 -0.13 9.26 -11.51
N GLY A 224 0.75 8.26 -11.58
CA GLY A 224 0.83 7.31 -12.68
C GLY A 224 0.30 5.95 -12.24
N ILE A 225 -0.90 5.57 -12.69
CA ILE A 225 -1.47 4.25 -12.42
C ILE A 225 -1.08 3.32 -13.58
N PHE A 226 -0.32 2.27 -13.27
CA PHE A 226 -0.05 1.18 -14.20
C PHE A 226 -1.23 0.22 -14.20
N VAL A 227 -1.98 0.14 -15.31
CA VAL A 227 -3.05 -0.85 -15.48
C VAL A 227 -2.53 -1.93 -16.41
N GLU A 228 -2.21 -3.12 -15.86
CA GLU A 228 -1.58 -4.20 -16.62
C GLU A 228 -2.55 -4.92 -17.57
N ASN A 229 -3.87 -4.87 -17.34
CA ASN A 229 -4.85 -5.42 -18.29
C ASN A 229 -6.28 -4.94 -17.99
N LEU A 230 -6.81 -3.99 -18.77
CA LEU A 230 -8.20 -3.52 -18.65
C LEU A 230 -9.22 -4.67 -18.85
N GLY A 231 -8.91 -5.66 -19.69
CA GLY A 231 -9.84 -6.75 -20.02
C GLY A 231 -10.05 -7.80 -18.93
N GLU A 232 -9.08 -8.00 -18.02
CA GLU A 232 -9.23 -8.91 -16.87
C GLU A 232 -9.81 -8.20 -15.64
N PHE A 233 -9.55 -6.90 -15.50
CA PHE A 233 -10.06 -6.07 -14.40
C PHE A 233 -11.59 -6.09 -14.30
N PHE A 234 -12.29 -6.05 -15.44
CA PHE A 234 -13.76 -6.10 -15.48
C PHE A 234 -14.34 -7.50 -15.26
N LYS A 235 -13.61 -8.58 -15.58
CA LYS A 235 -14.12 -9.95 -15.43
C LYS A 235 -14.12 -10.45 -13.99
N PHE A 236 -13.26 -9.90 -13.12
CA PHE A 236 -13.07 -10.39 -11.75
C PHE A 236 -14.05 -9.78 -10.72
N ASN A 237 -14.65 -8.61 -10.99
CA ASN A 237 -15.39 -7.82 -9.99
C ASN A 237 -16.93 -7.94 -10.04
N LEU A 238 -17.52 -8.73 -10.93
CA LEU A 238 -18.98 -8.75 -11.17
C LEU A 238 -19.74 -9.75 -10.28
N LYS A 239 -19.53 -9.74 -8.95
CA LYS A 239 -20.31 -10.60 -8.02
C LYS A 239 -21.62 -9.98 -7.54
N ASP A 240 -21.79 -8.66 -7.63
CA ASP A 240 -23.03 -7.98 -7.24
C ASP A 240 -23.83 -7.50 -8.46
N GLY A 241 -25.07 -7.98 -8.58
CA GLY A 241 -25.91 -7.82 -9.77
C GLY A 241 -26.24 -6.38 -10.15
N VAL A 242 -26.24 -5.45 -9.18
CA VAL A 242 -26.52 -4.02 -9.43
C VAL A 242 -25.32 -3.31 -10.06
N GLU A 243 -24.09 -3.68 -9.69
CA GLU A 243 -22.88 -3.09 -10.26
C GLU A 243 -22.59 -3.65 -11.66
N ARG A 244 -22.97 -4.91 -11.90
CA ARG A 244 -22.86 -5.56 -13.20
C ARG A 244 -23.66 -4.87 -14.29
N GLU A 245 -24.93 -4.57 -14.02
CA GLU A 245 -25.82 -3.89 -14.98
C GLU A 245 -25.33 -2.47 -15.31
N ARG A 246 -24.77 -1.75 -14.33
CA ARG A 246 -24.24 -0.39 -14.51
C ARG A 246 -22.97 -0.36 -15.34
N VAL A 247 -22.07 -1.33 -15.13
CA VAL A 247 -20.82 -1.48 -15.90
C VAL A 247 -21.10 -2.00 -17.32
N GLU A 248 -22.02 -2.95 -17.50
CA GLU A 248 -22.43 -3.43 -18.82
C GLU A 248 -22.99 -2.29 -19.68
N LYS A 249 -23.78 -1.39 -19.08
CA LYS A 249 -24.32 -0.20 -19.74
C LYS A 249 -23.24 0.78 -20.21
N ILE A 250 -22.20 0.99 -19.37
CA ILE A 250 -21.04 1.83 -19.72
C ILE A 250 -20.22 1.21 -20.85
N MET A 251 -20.02 -0.12 -20.82
CA MET A 251 -19.30 -0.85 -21.87
C MET A 251 -20.07 -0.83 -23.20
N GLU A 252 -21.40 -0.90 -23.15
CA GLU A 252 -22.26 -0.82 -24.33
C GLU A 252 -22.27 0.60 -24.92
N GLU A 253 -22.23 1.65 -24.09
CA GLU A 253 -22.05 3.04 -24.53
C GLU A 253 -20.66 3.28 -25.14
N GLN A 254 -19.60 2.72 -24.57
CA GLN A 254 -18.24 2.78 -25.14
C GLN A 254 -18.17 2.10 -26.52
N LYS A 255 -18.81 0.94 -26.66
CA LYS A 255 -18.84 0.21 -27.94
C LYS A 255 -19.59 0.99 -29.03
N LYS A 256 -20.67 1.69 -28.66
CA LYS A 256 -21.39 2.59 -29.59
C LYS A 256 -20.51 3.76 -30.03
N LEU A 257 -19.75 4.36 -29.12
CA LEU A 257 -18.81 5.44 -29.45
C LEU A 257 -17.67 4.95 -30.35
N GLU A 258 -17.14 3.74 -30.14
CA GLU A 258 -16.12 3.13 -31.02
C GLU A 258 -16.68 2.77 -32.41
N GLU A 259 -17.96 2.43 -32.52
CA GLU A 259 -18.66 2.19 -33.79
C GLU A 259 -18.98 3.51 -34.52
N GLU A 260 -19.30 4.58 -33.79
CA GLU A 260 -19.47 5.93 -34.32
C GLU A 260 -18.14 6.52 -34.84
N ASP A 261 -17.04 6.40 -34.07
CA ASP A 261 -15.70 6.84 -34.51
C ASP A 261 -15.22 6.06 -35.75
N LYS A 262 -15.62 4.80 -35.92
CA LYS A 262 -15.31 4.02 -37.14
C LYS A 262 -16.11 4.48 -38.36
N MET A 263 -17.36 4.90 -38.18
CA MET A 263 -18.15 5.47 -39.28
C MET A 263 -17.61 6.84 -39.71
N ASP A 264 -17.11 7.64 -38.77
CA ASP A 264 -16.48 8.93 -39.10
C ASP A 264 -15.18 8.73 -39.89
N ILE A 265 -14.37 7.71 -39.55
CA ILE A 265 -13.15 7.36 -40.30
C ILE A 265 -13.48 6.84 -41.72
N GLU A 266 -14.54 6.06 -41.92
CA GLU A 266 -14.94 5.58 -43.26
C GLU A 266 -15.55 6.68 -44.13
N SER A 267 -16.13 7.73 -43.53
CA SER A 267 -16.70 8.88 -44.28
C SER A 267 -15.64 9.85 -44.83
N ASP A 268 -14.41 9.81 -44.31
CA ASP A 268 -13.30 10.70 -44.70
C ASP A 268 -12.32 10.06 -45.73
N ILE A 269 -12.59 8.84 -46.21
CA ILE A 269 -11.81 8.20 -47.28
C ILE A 269 -12.47 8.43 -48.65
N GLY A 270 -12.57 9.70 -49.04
CA GLY A 270 -12.86 10.10 -50.42
C GLY A 270 -11.67 9.81 -51.34
N GLU A 271 -11.96 9.24 -52.52
CA GLU A 271 -11.02 8.85 -53.58
C GLU A 271 -9.81 9.79 -53.74
N GLY A 272 -8.61 9.30 -53.42
CA GLY A 272 -7.34 9.97 -53.66
C GLY A 272 -6.23 8.95 -53.88
N SER A 273 -5.65 8.99 -55.07
CA SER A 273 -4.70 8.04 -55.67
C SER A 273 -3.51 7.63 -54.81
N TYR A 274 -3.24 6.32 -54.80
CA TYR A 274 -1.95 5.72 -54.45
C TYR A 274 -0.81 6.32 -55.28
N GLU A 275 0.22 6.86 -54.62
CA GLU A 275 1.58 6.89 -55.18
C GLU A 275 2.65 6.78 -54.09
N ASP A 276 3.66 5.99 -54.44
CA ASP A 276 4.73 5.40 -53.65
C ASP A 276 5.78 6.42 -53.19
N ALA A 277 6.15 6.39 -51.91
CA ALA A 277 7.39 7.02 -51.42
C ALA A 277 7.86 6.41 -50.10
N SER A 278 8.24 5.12 -50.14
CA SER A 278 9.32 4.68 -49.26
C SER A 278 10.62 5.40 -49.65
N SER A 279 11.48 5.67 -48.67
CA SER A 279 12.86 6.15 -48.84
C SER A 279 13.07 7.66 -49.02
N LYS A 280 13.19 8.40 -47.91
CA LYS A 280 14.22 9.45 -47.71
C LYS A 280 14.22 9.99 -46.27
N HIS A 281 15.43 10.09 -45.72
CA HIS A 281 15.87 10.79 -44.51
C HIS A 281 15.96 10.02 -43.18
N ILE A 282 16.91 9.09 -43.15
CA ILE A 282 17.93 9.05 -42.08
C ILE A 282 18.98 10.13 -42.40
N ALA A 283 19.22 11.10 -41.51
CA ALA A 283 20.54 11.69 -41.20
C ALA A 283 20.42 13.01 -40.40
N ALA A 284 21.35 13.18 -39.46
CA ALA A 284 21.76 14.42 -38.75
C ALA A 284 20.85 14.84 -37.56
N THR A 285 21.33 15.12 -36.34
CA THR A 285 22.69 15.46 -35.87
C THR A 285 22.78 15.25 -34.36
N VAL A 286 23.88 14.63 -33.90
CA VAL A 286 24.38 14.71 -32.53
C VAL A 286 25.10 16.05 -32.35
N SER A 287 24.78 16.80 -31.30
CA SER A 287 25.69 17.83 -30.78
C SER A 287 25.45 18.09 -29.29
N THR A 288 26.43 17.74 -28.47
CA THR A 288 26.64 18.25 -27.12
C THR A 288 27.11 19.72 -27.17
N PRO A 289 26.96 20.45 -26.05
CA PRO A 289 28.04 21.34 -25.65
C PRO A 289 28.50 21.09 -24.22
N THR A 290 29.81 20.91 -24.10
CA THR A 290 30.60 21.11 -22.89
C THR A 290 30.73 22.60 -22.61
N SER A 291 30.56 23.04 -21.36
CA SER A 291 31.37 24.13 -20.81
C SER A 291 31.56 23.96 -19.30
N LYS A 292 32.82 24.04 -18.89
CA LYS A 292 33.31 24.09 -17.51
C LYS A 292 33.37 25.55 -17.03
N THR A 293 33.65 25.69 -15.72
CA THR A 293 34.21 26.85 -14.97
C THR A 293 33.08 27.62 -14.23
N THR A 294 33.04 27.79 -12.90
CA THR A 294 34.08 27.86 -11.85
C THR A 294 33.47 27.71 -10.44
N MET A 295 34.32 27.40 -9.45
CA MET A 295 34.07 27.35 -8.01
C MET A 295 33.33 28.57 -7.42
N ASN A 296 32.56 28.33 -6.35
CA ASN A 296 32.87 28.99 -5.07
C ASN A 296 32.39 28.18 -3.87
N LYS A 297 33.31 27.92 -2.94
CA LYS A 297 33.06 27.44 -1.58
C LYS A 297 32.73 28.65 -0.70
N ARG A 298 31.70 28.53 0.14
CA ARG A 298 31.72 28.91 1.56
C ARG A 298 30.68 28.07 2.28
#